data_AF-A0A1Y3EAA7-F1
#
_entry.id   AF-A0A1Y3EAA7-F1
#
_cell.length_a   1.000
_cell.length_b   1.000
_cell.length_c   1.000
_cell.angle_alpha   90.00
_cell.angle_beta   90.00
_cell.angle_gamma   90.00
#
_symmetry.space_group_name_H-M   'P 1'
#
loop_
_entity.id
_entity.type
_entity.pdbx_description
1 polymer ?
#
loop_
_entity_poly.entity_id
_entity_poly.type
_entity_poly.pdbx_seq_one_letter_code
_entity_poly.pdbx_strand_id
1 'polypeptide(L)'
;FQYEEISFQQSKQRLRQSTQQQSREEDEEDTTQTPAISVDRFSAFRRHLRQAFDNRRTELMSKDEAIASIQDEASNNRYSNGEIVAALERLSDENSIMMADGNIFLI
;
A
#
# COMPACT_ATOMS: atom_id res chain seq x y z
N PHE A 1 -41.90 -37.86 -10.20
CA PHE A 1 -41.49 -39.12 -10.85
C PHE A 1 -40.36 -38.75 -11.83
N GLN A 2 -39.11 -38.53 -11.39
CA GLN A 2 -38.07 -39.48 -10.94
C GLN A 2 -37.79 -40.59 -11.96
N TYR A 3 -36.62 -40.50 -12.61
CA TYR A 3 -35.68 -41.53 -13.12
C TYR A 3 -34.47 -40.71 -13.68
N GLU A 4 -33.18 -41.02 -13.52
CA GLU A 4 -32.49 -42.20 -13.00
C GLU A 4 -31.03 -41.79 -12.71
N GLU A 5 -30.51 -42.21 -11.55
CA GLU A 5 -29.08 -42.15 -11.24
C GLU A 5 -28.30 -43.07 -12.18
N ILE A 6 -27.23 -42.57 -12.80
CA ILE A 6 -26.19 -43.44 -13.37
C ILE A 6 -24.94 -43.28 -12.52
N SER A 7 -24.85 -44.16 -11.53
CA SER A 7 -23.63 -44.56 -10.85
C SER A 7 -22.72 -45.28 -11.85
N PHE A 8 -21.49 -44.80 -12.02
CA PHE A 8 -20.40 -45.62 -12.52
C PHE A 8 -19.16 -45.44 -11.65
N GLN A 9 -19.18 -46.14 -10.51
CA GLN A 9 -17.95 -46.50 -9.81
C GLN A 9 -17.18 -47.55 -10.63
N GLN A 10 -15.94 -47.24 -11.00
CA GLN A 10 -14.73 -48.07 -10.79
C GLN A 10 -13.70 -47.84 -11.89
N SER A 11 -12.61 -47.17 -11.53
CA SER A 11 -11.28 -47.60 -11.98
C SER A 11 -10.27 -47.24 -10.89
N LYS A 12 -9.90 -48.30 -10.18
CA LYS A 12 -8.92 -48.31 -9.10
C LYS A 12 -7.51 -48.15 -9.69
N GLN A 13 -6.68 -47.50 -8.86
CA GLN A 13 -5.29 -47.85 -8.58
C GLN A 13 -4.16 -47.28 -9.45
N ARG A 14 -3.42 -46.41 -8.74
CA ARG A 14 -1.95 -46.32 -8.61
C ARG A 14 -1.20 -45.51 -9.66
N LEU A 15 -0.80 -44.30 -9.25
CA LEU A 15 0.54 -43.76 -9.45
C LEU A 15 0.88 -42.93 -8.19
N ARG A 16 1.45 -43.56 -7.16
CA ARG A 16 2.83 -43.34 -6.70
C ARG A 16 3.19 -41.87 -6.45
N GLN A 17 3.00 -41.46 -5.20
CA GLN A 17 4.02 -40.84 -4.33
C GLN A 17 4.87 -39.72 -4.94
N SER A 18 4.58 -38.48 -4.55
CA SER A 18 5.61 -37.46 -4.36
C SER A 18 5.27 -36.66 -3.10
N THR A 19 6.15 -36.83 -2.13
CA THR A 19 6.19 -36.15 -0.85
C THR A 19 6.52 -34.68 -1.08
N GLN A 20 5.70 -33.77 -0.57
CA GLN A 20 6.17 -32.52 0.02
C GLN A 20 5.11 -32.02 1.02
N GLN A 21 5.36 -32.38 2.28
CA GLN A 21 4.98 -31.53 3.40
C GLN A 21 5.73 -30.21 3.24
N GLN A 22 5.05 -29.07 3.29
CA GLN A 22 5.59 -27.95 4.04
C GLN A 22 4.48 -27.01 4.50
N SER A 23 4.37 -26.91 5.82
CA SER A 23 3.98 -25.73 6.58
C SER A 23 2.70 -25.01 6.17
N ARG A 24 1.60 -25.45 6.78
CA ARG A 24 0.64 -24.51 7.36
C ARG A 24 1.37 -23.86 8.54
N GLU A 25 2.10 -22.80 8.26
CA GLU A 25 2.60 -21.88 9.27
C GLU A 25 1.74 -20.63 9.18
N GLU A 26 1.04 -20.42 10.28
CA GLU A 26 0.42 -19.19 10.70
C GLU A 26 1.43 -18.04 10.55
N ASP A 27 1.02 -16.98 9.88
CA ASP A 27 1.17 -15.67 10.50
C ASP A 27 -0.04 -14.86 10.05
N GLU A 28 -1.10 -14.95 10.85
CA GLU A 28 -1.99 -13.81 11.04
C GLU A 28 -1.11 -12.70 11.63
N GLU A 29 -0.43 -11.94 10.76
CA GLU A 29 -0.01 -10.60 11.16
C GLU A 29 -1.29 -9.75 11.24
N ASP A 30 -1.99 -9.90 12.37
CA ASP A 30 -2.86 -8.91 12.95
C ASP A 30 -2.02 -7.66 13.21
N THR A 31 -1.75 -6.94 12.13
CA THR A 31 -1.21 -5.60 12.16
C THR A 31 -2.35 -4.69 12.61
N THR A 32 -2.63 -4.72 13.91
CA THR A 32 -2.89 -3.49 14.66
C THR A 32 -1.63 -2.61 14.63
N GLN A 33 -1.12 -2.35 13.42
CA GLN A 33 -0.04 -1.42 13.16
C GLN A 33 -0.57 -0.07 13.58
N THR A 34 0.04 0.46 14.64
CA THR A 34 -0.03 1.89 14.92
C THR A 34 0.16 2.61 13.58
N PRO A 35 -0.77 3.50 13.16
CA PRO A 35 -0.66 4.12 11.87
C PRO A 35 0.70 4.79 11.80
N ALA A 36 1.52 4.41 10.80
CA ALA A 36 2.89 4.86 10.68
C ALA A 36 3.01 6.40 10.57
N ILE A 37 1.88 7.10 10.41
CA ILE A 37 1.70 8.53 10.64
C ILE A 37 0.40 8.82 11.42
N SER A 38 0.46 9.69 12.43
CA SER A 38 -0.75 10.09 13.17
C SER A 38 -1.66 11.01 12.33
N VAL A 39 -2.93 11.18 12.73
CA VAL A 39 -3.90 12.00 11.99
C VAL A 39 -3.47 13.46 11.87
N ASP A 40 -2.96 14.05 12.96
CA ASP A 40 -2.48 15.44 12.96
C ASP A 40 -1.26 15.60 12.05
N ARG A 41 -0.34 14.63 12.10
CA ARG A 41 0.87 14.60 11.26
C ARG A 41 0.52 14.43 9.79
N PHE A 42 -0.44 13.57 9.46
CA PHE A 42 -0.93 13.39 8.10
C PHE A 42 -1.59 14.66 7.56
N SER A 43 -2.40 15.33 8.38
CA SER A 43 -3.05 16.59 8.00
C SER A 43 -2.03 17.68 7.69
N ALA A 44 -0.97 17.79 8.50
CA ALA A 44 0.15 18.69 8.24
C ALA A 44 0.92 18.29 6.97
N PHE A 45 1.24 17.01 6.80
CA PHE A 45 1.94 16.49 5.62
C PHE A 45 1.20 16.85 4.33
N ARG A 46 -0.10 16.60 4.29
CA ARG A 46 -0.97 16.94 3.13
C ARG A 46 -0.92 18.42 2.79
N ARG A 47 -0.95 19.29 3.80
CA ARG A 47 -0.84 20.75 3.61
C ARG A 47 0.53 21.12 3.03
N HIS A 48 1.62 20.58 3.57
CA HIS A 48 2.96 20.86 3.08
C HIS A 48 3.17 20.36 1.65
N LEU A 49 2.64 19.17 1.33
CA LEU A 49 2.69 18.65 -0.04
C LEU A 49 1.97 19.61 -0.99
N ARG A 50 0.73 20.01 -0.67
CA ARG A 50 -0.03 20.95 -1.51
C ARG A 50 0.71 22.27 -1.69
N GLN A 51 1.28 22.82 -0.62
CA GLN A 51 2.06 24.05 -0.66
C GLN A 51 3.31 23.90 -1.54
N ALA A 52 3.98 22.74 -1.56
CA ALA A 52 5.12 22.50 -2.42
C ALA A 52 4.74 22.61 -3.92
N PHE A 53 3.61 22.03 -4.33
CA PHE A 53 3.10 22.14 -5.69
C PHE A 53 2.63 23.56 -6.02
N ASP A 54 1.86 24.19 -5.13
CA ASP A 54 1.35 25.56 -5.32
C ASP A 54 2.50 26.58 -5.47
N ASN A 55 3.56 26.47 -4.66
CA ASN A 55 4.74 27.34 -4.72
C ASN A 55 5.46 27.24 -6.07
N ARG A 56 5.50 26.05 -6.66
CA ARG A 56 6.13 25.80 -7.96
C ARG A 56 5.18 25.99 -9.14
N ARG A 57 3.88 26.18 -8.88
CA ARG A 57 2.81 26.28 -9.89
C ARG A 57 2.84 25.10 -10.87
N THR A 58 3.01 23.90 -10.34
CA THR A 58 3.06 22.63 -11.09
C THR A 58 2.06 21.65 -10.49
N GLU A 59 1.66 20.67 -11.28
CA GLU A 59 0.86 19.50 -10.83
C GLU A 59 1.69 18.21 -10.81
N LEU A 60 2.95 18.29 -11.26
CA LEU A 60 3.92 17.19 -11.30
C LEU A 60 5.22 17.61 -10.61
N MET A 61 5.72 16.78 -9.71
CA MET A 61 7.01 16.96 -9.05
C MET A 61 7.69 15.62 -8.81
N SER A 62 9.02 15.56 -8.85
CA SER A 62 9.70 14.34 -8.43
C SER A 62 9.45 14.07 -6.94
N LYS A 63 9.40 12.78 -6.56
CA LYS A 63 9.18 12.36 -5.17
C LYS A 63 10.24 12.95 -4.24
N ASP A 64 11.50 12.95 -4.66
CA ASP A 64 12.61 13.46 -3.85
C ASP A 64 12.51 14.97 -3.60
N GLU A 65 12.14 15.75 -4.62
CA GLU A 65 11.92 17.19 -4.47
C GLU A 65 10.72 17.50 -3.59
N ALA A 66 9.62 16.76 -3.73
CA ALA A 66 8.44 16.92 -2.89
C ALA A 66 8.77 16.62 -1.43
N ILE A 67 9.46 15.52 -1.16
CA ILE A 67 9.91 15.15 0.19
C ILE A 67 10.85 16.21 0.76
N ALA A 68 11.83 16.69 -0.03
CA ALA A 68 12.74 17.73 0.41
C ALA A 68 12.00 19.02 0.80
N SER A 69 11.02 19.44 -0.02
CA SER A 69 10.18 20.61 0.26
C SER A 69 9.32 20.41 1.52
N ILE A 70 8.71 19.24 1.68
CA ILE A 70 7.89 18.92 2.86
C ILE A 70 8.73 18.94 4.13
N GLN A 71 9.96 18.40 4.07
CA GLN A 71 10.86 18.34 5.21
C GLN A 71 11.40 19.72 5.60
N ASP A 72 11.59 20.62 4.63
CA ASP A 72 11.97 22.02 4.88
C ASP A 72 10.84 22.78 5.59
N GLU A 73 9.60 22.65 5.09
CA GLU A 73 8.39 23.23 5.71
C GLU A 73 8.12 22.67 7.11
N ALA A 74 8.47 21.40 7.35
CA ALA A 74 8.34 20.77 8.66
C ALA A 74 9.36 21.28 9.69
N SER A 75 10.45 21.91 9.24
CA SER A 75 11.51 22.51 10.07
C SER A 75 12.00 21.55 11.18
N ASN A 76 11.70 21.83 12.45
CA ASN A 76 12.14 21.01 13.59
C ASN A 76 11.29 19.74 13.81
N ASN A 77 10.17 19.59 13.12
CA ASN A 77 9.25 18.46 13.25
C ASN A 77 9.28 17.58 12.00
N ARG A 78 10.49 17.16 11.59
CA ARG A 78 10.72 16.37 10.37
C ARG A 78 9.95 15.05 10.38
N TYR A 79 9.57 14.58 9.22
CA TYR A 79 8.95 13.27 9.03
C TYR A 79 10.00 12.17 8.98
N SER A 80 9.74 11.07 9.66
CA SER A 80 10.49 9.83 9.46
C SER A 80 10.19 9.22 8.10
N ASN A 81 11.02 8.28 7.63
CA ASN A 81 10.75 7.57 6.39
C ASN A 81 9.42 6.79 6.46
N GLY A 82 9.13 6.14 7.59
CA GLY A 82 7.86 5.44 7.80
C GLY A 82 6.65 6.36 7.69
N GLU A 83 6.73 7.56 8.27
CA GLU A 83 5.67 8.57 8.15
C GLU A 83 5.49 9.05 6.70
N ILE A 84 6.59 9.27 5.97
CA ILE A 84 6.54 9.71 4.55
C ILE A 84 5.86 8.64 3.69
N VAL A 85 6.28 7.37 3.83
CA VAL A 85 5.70 6.26 3.07
C VAL A 85 4.22 6.15 3.36
N ALA A 86 3.83 6.10 4.63
CA ALA A 86 2.44 5.97 5.03
C ALA A 86 1.57 7.16 4.59
N ALA A 87 2.12 8.38 4.60
CA ALA A 87 1.41 9.55 4.13
C ALA A 87 1.20 9.53 2.61
N LEU A 88 2.22 9.14 1.85
CA LEU A 88 2.12 9.04 0.38
C LEU A 88 1.15 7.93 -0.04
N GLU A 89 1.21 6.76 0.60
CA GLU A 89 0.26 5.66 0.39
C GLU A 89 -1.16 6.13 0.67
N ARG A 90 -1.40 6.73 1.83
CA ARG A 90 -2.72 7.23 2.20
C ARG A 90 -3.25 8.30 1.23
N LEU A 91 -2.39 9.20 0.75
CA LEU A 91 -2.80 10.19 -0.26
C LEU A 91 -3.15 9.54 -1.61
N SER A 92 -2.46 8.46 -1.97
CA SER A 92 -2.76 7.67 -3.16
C SER A 92 -4.10 6.95 -3.01
N ASP A 93 -4.36 6.35 -1.84
CA ASP A 93 -5.62 5.67 -1.53
C ASP A 93 -6.81 6.65 -1.50
N GLU A 94 -6.58 7.87 -1.00
CA GLU A 94 -7.55 8.97 -1.03
C GLU A 94 -7.69 9.61 -2.43
N ASN A 95 -7.05 9.03 -3.47
CA ASN A 95 -7.02 9.53 -4.85
C ASN A 95 -6.66 11.04 -4.93
N SER A 96 -5.80 11.49 -4.02
CA SER A 96 -5.31 12.88 -3.98
C SER A 96 -4.00 13.03 -4.73
N ILE A 97 -3.27 11.93 -4.92
CA ILE A 97 -2.07 11.86 -5.73
C ILE A 97 -2.02 10.57 -6.54
N MET A 98 -1.19 10.57 -7.57
CA MET A 98 -0.70 9.37 -8.24
C MET A 98 0.83 9.37 -8.20
N MET A 99 1.44 8.20 -7.99
CA MET A 99 2.90 8.03 -8.07
C MET A 99 3.26 7.20 -9.31
N ALA A 100 4.07 7.76 -10.21
CA ALA A 100 4.54 7.05 -11.41
C ALA A 100 5.93 7.57 -11.82
N ASP A 101 6.81 6.66 -12.24
CA ASP A 101 8.17 6.97 -12.72
C ASP A 101 8.98 7.84 -11.75
N GLY A 102 8.84 7.62 -10.44
CA GLY A 102 9.51 8.40 -9.40
C GLY A 102 8.93 9.81 -9.19
N ASN A 103 7.83 10.14 -9.85
CA ASN A 103 7.12 11.42 -9.73
C ASN A 103 5.81 11.27 -8.97
N ILE A 104 5.38 12.38 -8.37
CA ILE A 104 4.09 12.58 -7.74
C ILE A 104 3.29 13.52 -8.64
N PHE A 105 2.07 13.12 -8.95
CA PHE A 105 1.07 13.88 -9.69
C PHE A 105 -0.08 14.22 -8.75
N LEU A 106 -0.55 15.47 -8.75
CA LEU A 106 -1.81 15.82 -8.10
C LEU A 106 -2.99 15.37 -8.97
N ILE A 107 -4.08 14.95 -8.32
CA ILE A 107 -5.33 14.51 -8.96
C ILE A 107 -6.48 15.46 -8.60
#